data_AF-A0AAV6SX30-F1
#
_entry.id   AF-A0AAV6SX30-F1
#
_cell.length_a   1.000
_cell.length_b   1.000
_cell.length_c   1.000
_cell.angle_alpha   90.00
_cell.angle_beta   90.00
_cell.angle_gamma   90.00
#
_symmetry.space_group_name_H-M   'P 1'
#
loop_
_entity.id
_entity.type
_entity.pdbx_description
1 polymer ?
#
loop_
_entity_poly.entity_id
_entity_poly.type
_entity_poly.pdbx_seq_one_letter_code
_entity_poly.pdbx_strand_id
1 'polypeptide(L)'
;MGLEKERSDTSIIMDEDEFNRSIEPILSKKGNVYAAAQDRDPNDINSKLKVGFDDIIAEPISTHSFDRVWIGSHAVFELVKYVFYRLLTTLLAVPVAFILGVFFGILSCIHIWLVMPVIQSCIMLLPSVQIVWRSLMDTFVSPLYSSMGKSLSSVQVKITED
;
A
#
# COMPACT_ATOMS: atom_id res chain seq x y z
N MET A 1 25.90 9.09 -1.77
CA MET A 1 24.89 9.75 -2.62
C MET A 1 23.75 8.75 -2.88
N GLY A 2 22.96 8.41 -1.85
CA GLY A 2 22.06 7.26 -1.94
C GLY A 2 20.98 7.13 -0.85
N LEU A 3 20.91 8.06 0.11
CA LEU A 3 19.89 8.02 1.17
C LEU A 3 18.65 8.87 0.85
N GLU A 4 18.71 9.74 -0.17
CA GLU A 4 17.60 10.63 -0.51
C GLU A 4 16.57 9.96 -1.43
N LYS A 5 16.98 8.92 -2.16
CA LYS A 5 16.11 8.23 -3.11
C LYS A 5 15.14 7.23 -2.43
N GLU A 6 15.53 6.68 -1.28
CA GLU A 6 14.72 5.69 -0.56
C GLU A 6 13.52 6.31 0.18
N ARG A 7 13.59 7.61 0.52
CA ARG A 7 12.50 8.35 1.17
C ARG A 7 11.35 8.74 0.22
N SER A 8 11.59 8.72 -1.08
CA SER A 8 10.57 9.06 -2.09
C SER A 8 9.64 7.89 -2.40
N ASP A 9 10.06 6.64 -2.17
CA ASP A 9 9.26 5.45 -2.49
C ASP A 9 8.35 5.01 -1.32
N THR A 10 8.49 5.63 -0.14
CA THR A 10 7.67 5.34 1.04
C THR A 10 6.63 6.42 1.38
N SER A 11 6.55 7.52 0.64
CA SER A 11 5.47 8.50 0.77
C SER A 11 4.23 8.07 -0.04
N ILE A 12 3.64 6.93 0.32
CA ILE A 12 2.27 6.52 -0.10
C ILE A 12 1.24 7.19 0.83
N ILE A 13 1.55 8.39 1.30
CA ILE A 13 0.66 9.24 2.05
C ILE A 13 0.40 10.39 1.09
N MET A 14 -0.80 10.41 0.49
CA MET A 14 -1.27 11.56 -0.28
C MET A 14 -1.06 12.81 0.57
N ASP A 15 -0.23 13.72 0.07
CA ASP A 15 0.06 14.99 0.72
C ASP A 15 -1.26 15.77 0.85
N GLU A 16 -1.68 16.10 2.08
CA GLU A 16 -2.95 16.81 2.32
C GLU A 16 -2.99 18.18 1.59
N ASP A 17 -1.81 18.69 1.24
CA ASP A 17 -1.58 19.89 0.45
C ASP A 17 -2.05 19.75 -1.02
N GLU A 18 -2.03 18.55 -1.61
CA GLU A 18 -2.49 18.31 -2.99
C GLU A 18 -4.02 18.27 -3.06
N PHE A 19 -4.68 17.76 -2.02
CA PHE A 19 -6.14 17.80 -1.92
C PHE A 19 -6.65 19.23 -1.75
N ASN A 20 -6.03 20.04 -0.86
CA ASN A 20 -6.39 21.45 -0.67
C ASN A 20 -6.07 22.34 -1.89
N ARG A 21 -5.05 22.00 -2.69
CA ARG A 21 -4.72 22.72 -3.94
C ARG A 21 -5.81 22.65 -5.01
N SER A 22 -6.62 21.60 -5.02
CA SER A 22 -7.76 21.48 -5.95
C SER A 22 -8.95 22.38 -5.58
N ILE A 23 -8.90 23.03 -4.41
CA ILE A 23 -10.06 23.65 -3.75
C ILE A 23 -10.03 25.19 -3.77
N GLU A 24 -8.89 25.83 -4.06
CA GLU A 24 -8.75 27.30 -3.98
C GLU A 24 -8.76 28.11 -5.30
N PRO A 25 -9.29 27.68 -6.47
CA PRO A 25 -9.46 28.65 -7.52
C PRO A 25 -10.71 29.47 -7.16
N ILE A 26 -10.54 30.76 -6.84
CA ILE A 26 -11.36 31.89 -7.36
C ILE A 26 -11.17 33.17 -6.51
N LEU A 27 -10.59 33.14 -5.31
CA LEU A 27 -10.59 34.33 -4.44
C LEU A 27 -9.23 34.88 -4.00
N SER A 28 -8.30 35.13 -4.94
CA SER A 28 -7.38 36.27 -4.78
C SER A 28 -6.61 36.61 -6.06
N LYS A 29 -7.12 37.59 -6.80
CA LYS A 29 -6.33 38.34 -7.77
C LYS A 29 -5.29 39.19 -7.02
N LYS A 30 -4.14 38.62 -6.64
CA LYS A 30 -2.88 39.39 -6.43
C LYS A 30 -1.67 38.47 -6.28
N GLY A 31 -0.71 38.61 -7.20
CA GLY A 31 0.67 38.18 -6.98
C GLY A 31 1.05 36.88 -7.67
N ASN A 32 1.95 37.01 -8.62
CA ASN A 32 2.61 35.98 -9.41
C ASN A 32 3.35 34.92 -8.55
N VAL A 33 2.65 33.92 -7.99
CA VAL A 33 3.26 32.70 -7.40
C VAL A 33 2.28 31.52 -7.47
N TYR A 34 2.02 31.01 -8.67
CA TYR A 34 1.45 29.66 -8.80
C TYR A 34 2.37 28.86 -9.71
N ALA A 35 3.08 27.88 -9.13
CA ALA A 35 3.75 26.86 -9.91
C ALA A 35 2.69 26.23 -10.82
N ALA A 36 2.92 26.27 -12.13
CA ALA A 36 2.03 25.68 -13.11
C ALA A 36 1.70 24.25 -12.69
N ALA A 37 0.41 23.89 -12.70
CA ALA A 37 -0.01 22.51 -12.48
C ALA A 37 0.84 21.61 -13.38
N GLN A 38 1.44 20.58 -12.79
CA GLN A 38 2.32 19.69 -13.53
C GLN A 38 1.54 19.12 -14.71
N ASP A 39 2.04 19.37 -15.92
CA ASP A 39 1.42 18.84 -17.12
C ASP A 39 1.46 17.31 -17.05
N ARG A 40 0.28 16.71 -16.86
CA ARG A 40 0.12 15.26 -16.73
C ARG A 40 0.28 14.56 -18.09
N ASP A 41 0.40 15.31 -19.18
CA ASP A 41 0.61 14.79 -20.51
C ASP A 41 1.60 15.67 -21.30
N PRO A 42 2.90 15.63 -20.98
CA PRO A 42 3.91 16.50 -21.59
C PRO A 42 4.11 16.27 -23.10
N ASN A 43 3.61 15.15 -23.63
CA ASN A 43 3.68 14.80 -25.04
C ASN A 43 2.32 14.93 -25.77
N ASP A 44 1.28 15.40 -25.08
CA ASP A 44 -0.11 15.55 -25.57
C ASP A 44 -0.65 14.32 -26.33
N ILE A 45 -0.20 13.13 -25.93
CA ILE A 45 -0.57 11.87 -26.59
C ILE A 45 -2.00 11.44 -26.24
N ASN A 46 -2.54 11.96 -25.14
CA ASN A 46 -3.83 11.61 -24.55
C ASN A 46 -4.85 12.76 -24.65
N SER A 47 -4.69 13.67 -25.61
CA SER A 47 -5.64 14.75 -25.88
C SER A 47 -7.09 14.28 -26.01
N LYS A 48 -7.31 13.04 -26.48
CA LYS A 48 -8.64 12.40 -26.61
C LYS A 48 -9.30 11.98 -25.30
N LEU A 49 -8.56 11.93 -24.19
CA LEU A 49 -9.08 11.56 -22.86
C LEU A 49 -9.45 12.79 -22.03
N LYS A 50 -9.24 14.00 -22.55
CA LYS A 50 -9.62 15.27 -21.92
C LYS A 50 -11.12 15.50 -22.11
N VAL A 51 -11.93 14.88 -21.24
CA VAL A 51 -13.39 15.06 -21.23
C VAL A 51 -13.74 16.35 -20.49
N GLY A 52 -14.35 17.30 -21.19
CA GLY A 52 -14.84 18.57 -20.65
C GLY A 52 -16.35 18.55 -20.35
N PHE A 53 -16.85 19.57 -19.64
CA PHE A 53 -18.29 19.74 -19.40
C PHE A 53 -19.10 19.76 -20.72
N ASP A 54 -18.57 20.41 -21.74
CA ASP A 54 -19.17 20.53 -23.07
C ASP A 54 -19.32 19.17 -23.79
N ASP A 55 -18.41 18.23 -23.51
CA ASP A 55 -18.40 16.88 -24.08
C ASP A 55 -19.41 15.95 -23.36
N ILE A 56 -19.74 16.25 -22.09
CA ILE A 56 -20.72 15.51 -21.29
C ILE A 56 -22.17 15.91 -21.65
N ILE A 57 -22.39 17.20 -21.96
CA ILE A 57 -23.70 17.75 -22.34
C ILE A 57 -23.97 17.66 -23.85
N ALA A 58 -22.92 17.54 -24.67
CA ALA A 58 -22.97 17.28 -26.11
C ALA A 58 -23.77 18.32 -26.95
N GLU A 59 -23.85 19.57 -26.49
CA GLU A 59 -24.57 20.63 -27.20
C GLU A 59 -23.65 21.38 -28.20
N PRO A 60 -24.06 21.56 -29.47
CA PRO A 60 -23.29 22.36 -30.42
C PRO A 60 -23.42 23.87 -30.13
N ILE A 61 -22.28 24.56 -30.12
CA ILE A 61 -22.06 26.01 -29.90
C ILE A 61 -23.03 26.98 -30.63
N SER A 62 -23.77 26.52 -31.64
CA SER A 62 -24.67 27.36 -32.44
C SER A 62 -26.12 27.44 -31.93
N THR A 63 -26.53 26.67 -30.91
CA THR A 63 -27.91 26.65 -30.38
C THR A 63 -27.99 27.05 -28.91
N HIS A 64 -27.14 27.99 -28.49
CA HIS A 64 -27.11 28.47 -27.12
C HIS A 64 -28.30 29.38 -26.83
N SER A 65 -29.46 28.79 -26.50
CA SER A 65 -30.70 29.56 -26.38
C SER A 65 -30.85 30.31 -25.05
N PHE A 66 -29.99 30.10 -24.04
CA PHE A 66 -29.96 30.93 -22.82
C PHE A 66 -28.58 30.94 -22.14
N ASP A 67 -27.77 31.98 -22.38
CA ASP A 67 -26.42 32.17 -21.78
C ASP A 67 -26.39 32.01 -20.26
N ARG A 68 -27.48 32.40 -19.58
CA ARG A 68 -27.60 32.33 -18.12
C ARG A 68 -27.79 30.91 -17.59
N VAL A 69 -28.46 30.05 -18.36
CA VAL A 69 -28.67 28.65 -17.96
C VAL A 69 -27.37 27.88 -18.11
N TRP A 70 -26.60 28.13 -19.16
CA TRP A 70 -25.30 27.51 -19.36
C TRP A 70 -24.28 27.86 -18.28
N ILE A 71 -24.13 29.15 -17.97
CA ILE A 71 -23.25 29.60 -16.88
C ILE A 71 -23.69 28.99 -15.54
N GLY A 72 -25.01 28.90 -15.32
CA GLY A 72 -25.58 28.30 -14.12
C GLY A 72 -25.28 26.80 -14.03
N SER A 73 -25.49 26.07 -15.13
CA SER A 73 -25.23 24.63 -15.21
C SER A 73 -23.75 24.31 -15.03
N HIS A 74 -22.84 25.07 -15.64
CA HIS A 74 -21.40 24.91 -15.47
C HIS A 74 -20.99 25.15 -14.01
N ALA A 75 -21.48 26.22 -13.39
CA ALA A 75 -21.18 26.53 -11.99
C ALA A 75 -21.75 25.48 -11.02
N VAL A 76 -22.98 25.02 -11.25
CA VAL A 76 -23.60 23.97 -10.43
C VAL A 76 -22.88 22.63 -10.61
N PHE A 77 -22.46 22.29 -11.83
CA PHE A 77 -21.70 21.08 -12.09
C PHE A 77 -20.36 21.06 -11.34
N GLU A 78 -19.61 22.16 -11.37
CA GLU A 78 -18.35 22.28 -10.62
C GLU A 78 -18.57 22.21 -9.11
N LEU A 79 -19.61 22.88 -8.60
CA LEU A 79 -19.96 22.86 -7.18
C LEU A 79 -20.39 21.46 -6.72
N VAL A 80 -21.23 20.78 -7.49
CA VAL A 80 -21.68 19.41 -7.19
C VAL A 80 -20.49 18.46 -7.20
N LYS A 81 -19.62 18.54 -8.20
CA LYS A 81 -18.38 17.75 -8.27
C LYS A 81 -17.55 17.95 -6.99
N TYR A 82 -17.32 19.20 -6.62
CA TYR A 82 -16.55 19.56 -5.42
C TYR A 82 -17.18 19.03 -4.12
N VAL A 83 -18.46 19.33 -3.90
CA VAL A 83 -19.17 18.96 -2.67
C VAL A 83 -19.31 17.44 -2.59
N PHE A 84 -19.64 16.78 -3.71
CA PHE A 84 -19.83 15.33 -3.73
C PHE A 84 -18.54 14.58 -3.46
N TYR A 85 -17.40 14.95 -4.05
CA TYR A 85 -16.13 14.31 -3.73
C TYR A 85 -15.76 14.45 -2.24
N ARG A 86 -15.93 15.64 -1.67
CA ARG A 86 -15.59 15.92 -0.27
C ARG A 86 -16.57 15.28 0.72
N LEU A 87 -17.86 15.27 0.39
CA LEU A 87 -18.89 14.63 1.19
C LEU A 87 -18.73 13.11 1.14
N LEU A 88 -18.55 12.53 -0.04
CA LEU A 88 -18.46 11.08 -0.23
C LEU A 88 -17.19 10.52 0.40
N THR A 89 -16.05 11.20 0.28
CA THR A 89 -14.80 10.78 0.94
C THR A 89 -14.96 10.82 2.47
N THR A 90 -15.53 11.90 3.02
CA THR A 90 -15.70 12.04 4.48
C THR A 90 -16.73 11.04 5.01
N LEU A 91 -17.86 10.89 4.32
CA LEU A 91 -18.93 9.97 4.69
C LEU A 91 -18.50 8.53 4.60
N LEU A 92 -17.59 8.16 3.68
CA LEU A 92 -17.04 6.82 3.57
C LEU A 92 -15.86 6.58 4.55
N ALA A 93 -15.07 7.61 4.83
CA ALA A 93 -13.95 7.52 5.77
C ALA A 93 -14.41 7.18 7.20
N VAL A 94 -15.48 7.82 7.69
CA VAL A 94 -16.02 7.57 9.04
C VAL A 94 -16.45 6.10 9.28
N PRO A 95 -17.30 5.47 8.46
CA PRO A 95 -17.70 4.08 8.65
C PRO A 95 -16.54 3.11 8.42
N VAL A 96 -15.65 3.37 7.47
CA VAL A 96 -14.47 2.52 7.24
C VAL A 96 -13.54 2.57 8.46
N ALA A 97 -13.26 3.76 8.99
CA ALA A 97 -12.46 3.92 10.20
C ALA A 97 -13.10 3.23 11.41
N PHE A 98 -14.43 3.32 11.56
CA PHE A 98 -15.16 2.64 12.62
C PHE A 98 -15.06 1.11 12.50
N ILE A 99 -15.27 0.55 11.30
CA ILE A 99 -15.15 -0.89 11.05
C ILE A 99 -13.72 -1.36 11.37
N LEU A 100 -12.71 -0.67 10.84
CA LEU A 100 -11.31 -0.99 11.13
C LEU A 100 -11.01 -0.91 12.63
N GLY A 101 -11.49 0.12 13.34
CA GLY A 101 -11.33 0.25 14.78
C GLY A 101 -11.92 -0.93 15.57
N VAL A 102 -13.12 -1.39 15.19
CA VAL A 102 -13.75 -2.58 15.78
C VAL A 102 -12.92 -3.84 15.47
N PHE A 103 -12.47 -4.00 14.24
CA PHE A 103 -11.58 -5.12 13.85
C PHE A 103 -10.29 -5.14 14.67
N PHE A 104 -9.61 -3.99 14.81
CA PHE A 104 -8.42 -3.86 15.64
C PHE A 104 -8.70 -4.15 17.11
N GLY A 105 -9.86 -3.75 17.64
CA GLY A 105 -10.29 -4.08 19.00
C GLY A 105 -10.45 -5.59 19.20
N ILE A 106 -11.13 -6.27 18.29
CA ILE A 106 -11.32 -7.73 18.34
C ILE A 106 -9.97 -8.46 18.20
N LEU A 107 -9.13 -8.04 17.25
CA LEU A 107 -7.79 -8.61 17.07
C LEU A 107 -6.92 -8.42 18.32
N SER A 108 -7.01 -7.25 18.97
CA SER A 108 -6.30 -6.98 20.23
C SER A 108 -6.78 -7.88 21.37
N CYS A 109 -8.09 -8.10 21.46
CA CYS A 109 -8.69 -9.04 22.42
C CYS A 109 -8.21 -10.48 22.17
N ILE A 110 -8.22 -10.95 20.93
CA ILE A 110 -7.69 -12.27 20.56
C ILE A 110 -6.19 -12.33 20.85
N HIS A 111 -5.45 -11.27 20.58
CA HIS A 111 -4.01 -11.24 20.80
C HIS A 111 -3.66 -11.38 22.30
N ILE A 112 -4.31 -10.62 23.17
CA ILE A 112 -4.05 -10.68 24.61
C ILE A 112 -4.55 -12.00 25.23
N TRP A 113 -5.71 -12.49 24.82
CA TRP A 113 -6.34 -13.67 25.45
C TRP A 113 -5.93 -15.01 24.85
N LEU A 114 -5.58 -15.06 23.56
CA LEU A 114 -5.25 -16.30 22.85
C LEU A 114 -3.79 -16.33 22.41
N VAL A 115 -3.30 -15.27 21.76
CA VAL A 115 -1.94 -15.29 21.19
C VAL A 115 -0.87 -15.32 22.28
N MET A 116 -0.99 -14.49 23.32
CA MET A 116 -0.04 -14.52 24.45
C MET A 116 0.06 -15.91 25.13
N PRO A 117 -1.04 -16.57 25.55
CA PRO A 117 -0.92 -17.89 26.15
C PRO A 117 -0.48 -18.97 25.16
N VAL A 118 -0.83 -18.86 23.88
CA VAL A 118 -0.33 -19.78 22.84
C VAL A 118 1.17 -19.64 22.66
N ILE A 119 1.70 -18.42 22.58
CA ILE A 119 3.16 -18.18 22.49
C ILE A 119 3.86 -18.76 23.73
N GLN A 120 3.33 -18.48 24.92
CA GLN A 120 3.89 -19.00 26.16
C GLN A 120 3.85 -20.53 26.21
N SER A 121 2.75 -21.15 25.76
CA SER A 121 2.61 -22.60 25.64
C SER A 121 3.60 -23.19 24.65
N CYS A 122 3.78 -22.56 23.49
CA CYS A 122 4.80 -22.95 22.51
C CYS A 122 6.20 -22.91 23.14
N ILE A 123 6.59 -21.80 23.77
CA ILE A 123 7.91 -21.68 24.41
C ILE A 123 8.12 -22.76 25.48
N MET A 124 7.07 -23.17 26.18
CA MET A 124 7.13 -24.26 27.15
C MET A 124 7.23 -25.65 26.50
N LEU A 125 6.62 -25.85 25.33
CA LEU A 125 6.65 -27.12 24.58
C LEU A 125 7.95 -27.30 23.77
N LEU A 126 8.54 -26.19 23.30
CA LEU A 126 9.74 -26.17 22.45
C LEU A 126 10.90 -26.98 23.06
N PRO A 127 11.28 -26.83 24.35
CA PRO A 127 12.34 -27.63 24.97
C PRO A 127 12.05 -29.12 24.94
N SER A 128 10.82 -29.54 25.23
CA SER A 128 10.43 -30.95 25.19
C SER A 128 10.53 -31.53 23.78
N VAL A 129 10.04 -30.80 22.78
CA VAL A 129 10.18 -31.18 21.37
C VAL A 129 11.64 -31.24 20.97
N GLN A 130 12.47 -30.30 21.44
CA GLN A 130 13.89 -30.26 21.13
C GLN A 130 14.65 -31.45 21.75
N ILE A 131 14.30 -31.89 22.96
CA ILE A 131 14.85 -33.10 23.57
C ILE A 131 14.47 -34.34 22.75
N VAL A 132 13.19 -34.49 22.41
CA VAL A 132 12.70 -35.65 21.62
C VAL A 132 13.36 -35.66 20.25
N TRP A 133 13.44 -34.49 19.60
CA TRP A 133 14.09 -34.33 18.30
C TRP A 133 15.58 -34.68 18.37
N ARG A 134 16.30 -34.21 19.38
CA ARG A 134 17.72 -34.57 19.59
C ARG A 134 17.91 -36.07 19.80
N SER A 135 17.05 -36.71 20.60
CA SER A 135 17.11 -38.16 20.83
C SER A 135 16.82 -38.95 19.56
N LEU A 136 15.84 -38.51 18.76
CA LEU A 136 15.52 -39.13 17.48
C LEU A 136 16.68 -38.95 16.50
N MET A 137 17.21 -37.75 16.38
CA MET A 137 18.39 -37.49 15.56
C MET A 137 19.57 -38.33 16.02
N ASP A 138 19.90 -38.41 17.30
CA ASP A 138 21.00 -39.25 17.79
C ASP A 138 20.80 -40.73 17.41
N THR A 139 19.59 -41.25 17.58
CA THR A 139 19.26 -42.65 17.26
C THR A 139 19.38 -42.97 15.76
N PHE A 140 19.00 -42.06 14.87
CA PHE A 140 19.08 -42.29 13.42
C PHE A 140 20.45 -41.91 12.84
N VAL A 141 20.97 -40.77 13.27
CA VAL A 141 22.09 -40.08 12.63
C VAL A 141 23.43 -40.61 13.15
N SER A 142 23.53 -40.97 14.43
CA SER A 142 24.73 -41.58 15.03
C SER A 142 25.14 -42.90 14.33
N PRO A 143 24.24 -43.90 14.13
CA PRO A 143 24.63 -45.13 13.45
C PRO A 143 24.90 -44.92 11.95
N LEU A 144 24.22 -43.98 11.29
CA LEU A 144 24.48 -43.65 9.88
C LEU A 144 25.89 -43.06 9.70
N TYR A 145 26.26 -42.05 10.48
CA TYR A 145 27.61 -41.47 10.39
C TYR A 145 28.69 -42.42 10.87
N SER A 146 28.44 -43.24 11.90
CA SER A 146 29.40 -44.27 12.32
C SER A 146 29.63 -45.30 11.23
N SER A 147 28.56 -45.74 10.54
CA SER A 147 28.66 -46.68 9.43
C SER A 147 29.41 -46.07 8.24
N MET A 148 29.03 -44.86 7.82
CA MET A 148 29.71 -44.15 6.72
C MET A 148 31.19 -43.89 7.03
N GLY A 149 31.50 -43.49 8.27
CA GLY A 149 32.88 -43.28 8.72
C GLY A 149 33.72 -44.57 8.70
N LYS A 150 33.14 -45.71 9.10
CA LYS A 150 33.80 -47.02 9.02
C LYS A 150 34.01 -47.48 7.57
N SER A 151 33.03 -47.26 6.69
CA SER A 151 33.15 -47.58 5.26
C SER A 151 34.27 -46.76 4.59
N LEU A 152 34.38 -45.47 4.91
CA LEU A 152 35.42 -44.59 4.37
C LEU A 152 36.80 -44.84 4.99
N SER A 153 36.87 -45.21 6.27
CA SER A 153 38.12 -45.58 6.96
C SER A 153 38.74 -46.87 6.41
N SER A 154 37.96 -47.72 5.73
CA SER A 154 38.47 -48.95 5.10
C SER A 154 39.29 -48.66 3.83
N VAL A 155 39.28 -47.44 3.30
CA VAL A 155 40.04 -47.03 2.12
C VAL A 155 41.38 -46.43 2.57
N GLN A 156 42.36 -47.28 2.83
CA GLN A 156 43.74 -46.84 3.06
C GLN A 156 44.49 -46.72 1.74
N VAL A 157 44.74 -45.48 1.29
CA VAL A 157 45.59 -45.20 0.13
C VAL A 157 47.04 -45.20 0.59
N LYS A 158 47.83 -46.20 0.19
CA LYS A 158 49.29 -46.16 0.32
C LYS A 158 49.84 -45.45 -0.90
N ILE A 159 50.39 -44.25 -0.71
CA ILE A 159 51.16 -43.54 -1.74
C ILE A 159 52.56 -44.16 -1.71
N THR A 160 52.87 -44.94 -2.74
CA THR A 160 54.24 -45.35 -3.04
C THR A 160 54.87 -44.20 -3.81
N GLU A 161 55.85 -43.53 -3.21
CA GLU A 161 56.66 -42.51 -3.89
C GLU A 161 57.90 -43.22 -4.47
N ASP A 162 58.02 -43.19 -5.80
CA ASP A 162 59.14 -43.72 -6.61
C ASP A 162 60.38 -42.81 -6.54
#